data_AF-A0A061RLY4-F1
#
_entry.id   AF-A0A061RLY4-F1
#
_cell.length_a   1.000
_cell.length_b   1.000
_cell.length_c   1.000
_cell.angle_alpha   90.00
_cell.angle_beta   90.00
_cell.angle_gamma   90.00
#
_symmetry.space_group_name_H-M   'P 1'
#
loop_
_entity.id
_entity.type
_entity.pdbx_description
1 polymer ?
#
loop_
_entity_poly.entity_id
_entity_poly.type
_entity_poly.pdbx_seq_one_letter_code
_entity_poly.pdbx_strand_id
1 'polypeptide(L)'
;RSSCYQPTSSGNARRCFTAVCCRPRGDGCIARAIHTFLRMAIRHMTSMLESMSGFSTRAIMETGHYVSMALGGDLRAFSALRCLKLYLERLGYEGRHALQVGRGALLFMRTSLAAEELLQFAPSQIAAAVLYCDRAHSGCIPLWPTVLARLTGYAGPDEPFFASAVDAVSVVAARQGGQAMMSPVSPLQNSF
;
A
#
# COMPACT_ATOMS: atom_id res chain seq x y z
N ARG A 1 35.41 -24.02 33.92
CA ARG A 1 34.67 -23.93 35.20
C ARG A 1 33.75 -22.71 35.12
N SER A 2 32.61 -22.74 35.83
CA SER A 2 31.51 -21.77 35.85
C SER A 2 30.39 -22.06 34.84
N SER A 3 29.11 -22.16 35.16
CA SER A 3 28.32 -22.49 36.37
C SER A 3 26.88 -22.49 35.85
N CYS A 4 26.17 -23.62 35.94
CA CYS A 4 24.79 -23.75 35.49
C CYS A 4 23.87 -23.04 36.49
N TYR A 5 23.10 -22.05 36.02
CA TYR A 5 22.01 -21.45 36.79
C TYR A 5 20.69 -21.97 36.19
N GLN A 6 19.96 -22.80 36.93
CA GLN A 6 18.57 -23.14 36.61
C GLN A 6 17.64 -22.23 37.40
N PRO A 7 16.60 -21.64 36.79
CA PRO A 7 15.47 -21.12 37.51
C PRO A 7 14.34 -22.16 37.57
N THR A 8 13.86 -22.34 38.79
CA THR A 8 12.73 -23.15 39.22
C THR A 8 11.39 -22.67 38.67
N SER A 9 10.50 -23.64 38.47
CA SER A 9 9.09 -23.53 38.11
C SER A 9 8.25 -22.66 39.06
N SER A 10 7.48 -21.71 38.51
CA SER A 10 6.15 -21.31 39.03
C SER A 10 5.51 -20.24 38.14
N GLY A 11 4.40 -20.59 37.48
CA GLY A 11 3.25 -19.72 37.21
C GLY A 11 3.44 -18.36 36.51
N ASN A 12 3.50 -18.35 35.17
CA ASN A 12 2.59 -17.56 34.30
C ASN A 12 3.07 -17.67 32.85
N ALA A 13 2.25 -18.27 31.99
CA ALA A 13 2.53 -18.44 30.58
C ALA A 13 2.43 -17.10 29.81
N ARG A 14 3.40 -16.21 29.98
CA ARG A 14 3.71 -15.18 28.98
C ARG A 14 4.80 -15.74 28.09
N ARG A 15 4.46 -15.99 26.83
CA ARG A 15 5.37 -16.42 25.76
C ARG A 15 6.46 -15.35 25.59
N CYS A 16 7.56 -15.49 26.34
CA CYS A 16 8.80 -14.78 26.06
C CYS A 16 9.36 -15.33 24.75
N PHE A 17 9.24 -14.53 23.69
CA PHE A 17 10.09 -14.61 22.52
C PHE A 17 11.55 -14.50 23.00
N THR A 18 12.19 -15.64 23.22
CA THR A 18 13.63 -15.70 23.40
C THR A 18 14.24 -15.45 22.04
N ALA A 19 14.57 -14.18 21.79
CA ALA A 19 15.51 -13.78 20.76
C ALA A 19 16.86 -14.42 21.12
N VAL A 20 17.11 -15.61 20.59
CA VAL A 20 18.44 -16.21 20.59
C VAL A 20 19.31 -15.30 19.73
N CYS A 21 20.10 -14.46 20.39
CA CYS A 21 21.18 -13.69 19.79
C CYS A 21 22.27 -14.64 19.28
N CYS A 22 22.02 -15.30 18.14
CA CYS A 22 23.09 -15.91 17.35
C CYS A 22 23.83 -14.80 16.60
N ARG A 23 25.05 -14.47 17.04
CA ARG A 23 26.04 -13.73 16.24
C ARG A 23 26.17 -14.44 14.88
N PRO A 24 25.92 -13.77 13.73
CA PRO A 24 26.03 -14.43 12.44
C PRO A 24 27.51 -14.61 12.10
N ARG A 25 28.01 -15.84 12.21
CA ARG A 25 29.19 -16.28 11.46
C ARG A 25 28.67 -16.97 10.19
N GLY A 26 28.80 -16.28 9.06
CA GLY A 26 28.61 -16.85 7.72
C GLY A 26 27.30 -16.47 7.03
N ASP A 27 27.40 -16.19 5.73
CA ASP A 27 26.32 -15.79 4.82
C ASP A 27 25.13 -16.78 4.79
N GLY A 28 25.35 -18.03 5.20
CA GLY A 28 24.32 -19.06 5.31
C GLY A 28 23.34 -18.89 6.49
N CYS A 29 23.66 -18.07 7.51
CA CYS A 29 22.74 -17.76 8.61
C CYS A 29 21.68 -16.74 8.19
N ILE A 30 22.05 -15.76 7.36
CA ILE A 30 21.15 -14.72 6.86
C ILE A 30 20.13 -15.33 5.89
N ALA A 31 20.58 -16.16 4.94
CA ALA A 31 19.68 -16.84 4.00
C ALA A 31 18.66 -17.75 4.71
N ARG A 32 19.10 -18.49 5.76
CA ARG A 32 18.19 -19.31 6.57
C ARG A 32 17.18 -18.48 7.37
N ALA A 33 17.63 -17.37 7.95
CA ALA A 33 16.74 -16.46 8.68
C ALA A 33 15.68 -15.85 7.76
N ILE A 34 16.07 -15.36 6.57
CA ILE A 34 15.16 -14.80 5.56
C ILE A 34 14.13 -15.85 5.12
N HIS A 35 14.59 -17.05 4.77
CA HIS A 35 13.69 -18.11 4.32
C HIS A 35 12.71 -18.57 5.41
N THR A 36 13.15 -18.64 6.67
CA THR A 36 12.28 -18.97 7.80
C THR A 36 11.24 -17.87 8.02
N PHE A 37 11.65 -16.62 7.97
CA PHE A 37 10.74 -15.47 8.09
C PHE A 37 9.71 -15.45 6.96
N LEU A 38 10.15 -15.68 5.72
CA LEU A 38 9.26 -15.73 4.55
C LEU A 38 8.21 -16.82 4.70
N ARG A 39 8.62 -18.02 5.15
CA ARG A 39 7.69 -19.13 5.43
C ARG A 39 6.68 -18.80 6.52
N MET A 40 7.11 -18.12 7.59
CA MET A 40 6.21 -17.68 8.66
C MET A 40 5.22 -16.62 8.16
N ALA A 41 5.69 -15.66 7.36
CA ALA A 41 4.85 -14.63 6.78
C ALA A 41 3.81 -15.20 5.82
N ILE A 42 4.21 -16.12 4.92
CA ILE A 42 3.29 -16.81 4.00
C ILE A 42 2.23 -17.57 4.79
N ARG A 43 2.64 -18.35 5.81
CA ARG A 43 1.70 -19.13 6.64
C ARG A 43 0.70 -18.24 7.38
N HIS A 44 1.17 -17.12 7.92
CA HIS A 44 0.30 -16.17 8.60
C HIS A 44 -0.69 -15.51 7.61
N MET A 45 -0.20 -15.14 6.43
CA MET A 45 -1.02 -14.53 5.38
C MET A 45 -2.10 -15.48 4.87
N THR A 46 -1.76 -16.74 4.57
CA THR A 46 -2.74 -17.72 4.09
C THR A 46 -3.79 -18.05 5.16
N SER A 47 -3.38 -18.12 6.43
CA SER A 47 -4.32 -18.32 7.55
C SER A 47 -5.29 -17.13 7.71
N MET A 48 -4.80 -15.90 7.51
CA MET A 48 -5.66 -14.71 7.53
C MET A 48 -6.65 -14.73 6.38
N LEU A 49 -6.20 -15.04 5.16
CA LEU A 49 -7.06 -15.12 3.98
C LEU A 49 -8.12 -16.22 4.12
N GLU A 50 -7.76 -17.38 4.68
CA GLU A 50 -8.71 -18.45 4.96
C GLU A 50 -9.81 -17.99 5.93
N SER A 51 -9.43 -17.27 7.00
CA SER A 51 -10.41 -16.73 7.96
C SER A 51 -11.35 -15.66 7.36
N MET A 52 -10.87 -14.90 6.37
CA MET A 52 -11.63 -13.80 5.76
C MET A 52 -12.48 -14.25 4.57
N SER A 53 -12.00 -15.21 3.79
CA SER A 53 -12.62 -15.62 2.53
C SER A 53 -13.41 -16.93 2.62
N GLY A 54 -13.18 -17.74 3.67
CA GLY A 54 -13.76 -19.07 3.82
C GLY A 54 -13.14 -20.15 2.92
N PHE A 55 -12.13 -19.81 2.10
CA PHE A 55 -11.42 -20.79 1.28
C PHE A 55 -10.27 -21.43 2.04
N SER A 56 -10.10 -22.74 1.88
CA SER A 56 -8.97 -23.46 2.50
C SER A 56 -7.62 -22.89 2.04
N THR A 57 -6.61 -22.93 2.92
CA THR A 57 -5.23 -22.55 2.58
C THR A 57 -4.74 -23.24 1.30
N ARG A 58 -5.13 -24.51 1.08
CA ARG A 58 -4.75 -25.27 -0.12
C ARG A 58 -5.32 -24.65 -1.39
N ALA A 59 -6.62 -24.33 -1.40
CA ALA A 59 -7.28 -23.71 -2.55
C ALA A 59 -6.68 -22.33 -2.88
N ILE A 60 -6.33 -21.54 -1.85
CA ILE A 60 -5.66 -20.24 -2.01
C ILE A 60 -4.29 -20.41 -2.68
N MET A 61 -3.49 -21.38 -2.23
CA MET A 61 -2.17 -21.68 -2.80
C MET A 61 -2.26 -22.18 -4.24
N GLU A 62 -3.21 -23.08 -4.54
CA GLU A 62 -3.44 -23.59 -5.90
C GLU A 62 -3.88 -22.45 -6.84
N THR A 63 -4.77 -21.57 -6.38
CA THR A 63 -5.19 -20.39 -7.16
C THR A 63 -4.01 -19.45 -7.44
N GLY A 64 -3.17 -19.20 -6.43
CA GLY A 64 -1.95 -18.41 -6.61
C GLY A 64 -1.01 -18.99 -7.68
N HIS A 65 -0.90 -20.33 -7.73
CA HIS A 65 -0.13 -21.01 -8.77
C HIS A 65 -0.74 -20.80 -10.17
N TYR A 66 -2.06 -20.97 -10.32
CA TYR A 66 -2.75 -20.75 -11.60
C TYR A 66 -2.64 -19.30 -12.09
N VAL A 67 -2.79 -18.31 -11.20
CA VAL A 67 -2.60 -16.89 -11.55
C VAL A 67 -1.16 -16.63 -12.01
N SER A 68 -0.17 -17.16 -11.29
CA SER A 68 1.23 -17.03 -11.69
C SER A 68 1.50 -17.67 -13.05
N MET A 69 0.89 -18.81 -13.35
CA MET A 69 1.04 -19.45 -14.66
C MET A 69 0.37 -18.65 -15.77
N ALA A 70 -0.84 -18.14 -15.53
CA ALA A 70 -1.58 -17.32 -16.49
C ALA A 70 -0.83 -16.03 -16.86
N LEU A 71 -0.07 -15.46 -15.92
CA LEU A 71 0.76 -14.26 -16.11
C LEU A 71 2.17 -14.58 -16.63
N GLY A 72 2.48 -15.84 -16.97
CA GLY A 72 3.82 -16.23 -17.44
C GLY A 72 4.92 -16.07 -16.38
N GLY A 73 4.56 -16.05 -15.09
CA GLY A 73 5.47 -15.80 -13.97
C GLY A 73 5.85 -14.33 -13.77
N ASP A 74 5.35 -13.41 -14.58
CA ASP A 74 5.61 -11.98 -14.41
C ASP A 74 4.57 -11.33 -13.49
N LEU A 75 4.96 -11.14 -12.22
CA LEU A 75 4.15 -10.46 -11.20
C LEU A 75 4.58 -9.01 -10.99
N ARG A 76 5.46 -8.47 -11.85
CA ARG A 76 6.06 -7.14 -11.69
C ARG A 76 5.19 -6.05 -12.32
N ALA A 77 3.99 -5.85 -11.77
CA ALA A 77 3.15 -4.73 -12.15
C ALA A 77 3.62 -3.42 -11.48
N PHE A 78 3.69 -2.34 -12.24
CA PHE A 78 3.87 -0.99 -11.68
C PHE A 78 2.55 -0.50 -11.09
N SER A 79 2.52 -0.25 -9.78
CA SER A 79 1.32 0.23 -9.10
C SER A 79 1.16 1.74 -9.23
N ALA A 80 -0.09 2.21 -9.35
CA ALA A 80 -0.40 3.65 -9.36
C ALA A 80 0.06 4.31 -8.05
N LEU A 81 0.01 3.58 -6.93
CA LEU A 81 0.55 4.03 -5.65
C LEU A 81 2.06 4.30 -5.71
N ARG A 82 2.83 3.47 -6.43
CA ARG A 82 4.28 3.70 -6.60
C ARG A 82 4.54 4.95 -7.42
N CYS A 83 3.78 5.17 -8.50
CA CYS A 83 3.83 6.39 -9.29
C CYS A 83 3.50 7.63 -8.45
N LEU A 84 2.41 7.59 -7.68
CA LEU A 84 2.01 8.69 -6.79
C LEU A 84 3.11 9.03 -5.78
N LYS A 85 3.70 8.02 -5.15
CA LYS A 85 4.82 8.22 -4.22
C LYS A 85 5.99 8.93 -4.90
N LEU A 86 6.37 8.51 -6.11
CA LEU A 86 7.45 9.16 -6.86
C LEU A 86 7.09 10.62 -7.21
N TYR A 87 5.84 10.90 -7.57
CA TYR A 87 5.41 12.26 -7.88
C TYR A 87 5.46 13.18 -6.65
N LEU A 88 5.04 12.68 -5.49
CA LEU A 88 5.14 13.40 -4.22
C LEU A 88 6.61 13.68 -3.85
N GLU A 89 7.49 12.68 -3.99
CA GLU A 89 8.93 12.85 -3.78
C GLU A 89 9.52 13.94 -4.70
N ARG A 90 9.11 13.96 -5.98
CA ARG A 90 9.59 14.97 -6.95
C ARG A 90 9.03 16.36 -6.73
N LEU A 91 7.91 16.48 -6.02
CA LEU A 91 7.39 17.76 -5.52
C LEU A 91 8.11 18.26 -4.26
N GLY A 92 9.07 17.50 -3.73
CA GLY A 92 9.81 17.82 -2.51
C GLY A 92 9.13 17.31 -1.24
N TYR A 93 8.08 16.50 -1.35
CA TYR A 93 7.48 15.86 -0.18
C TYR A 93 8.27 14.59 0.17
N GLU A 94 9.02 14.62 1.27
CA GLU A 94 9.81 13.49 1.73
C GLU A 94 9.36 12.96 3.10
N GLY A 95 9.64 11.68 3.36
CA GLY A 95 9.46 11.05 4.67
C GLY A 95 8.03 11.12 5.21
N ARG A 96 7.88 11.53 6.47
CA ARG A 96 6.56 11.65 7.12
C ARG A 96 5.73 12.81 6.57
N HIS A 97 6.38 13.82 5.98
CA HIS A 97 5.70 14.98 5.40
C HIS A 97 4.94 14.58 4.13
N ALA A 98 5.49 13.66 3.32
CA ALA A 98 4.79 13.08 2.16
C ALA A 98 3.51 12.33 2.53
N LEU A 99 3.49 11.64 3.68
CA LEU A 99 2.30 10.96 4.17
C LEU A 99 1.24 11.92 4.72
N GLN A 100 1.64 13.08 5.25
CA GLN A 100 0.71 14.08 5.75
C GLN A 100 0.10 14.92 4.63
N VAL A 101 0.91 15.37 3.67
CA VAL A 101 0.43 16.16 2.54
C VAL A 101 -0.25 15.27 1.51
N GLY A 102 0.31 14.10 1.22
CA GLY A 102 -0.29 13.13 0.30
C GLY A 102 -1.46 12.34 0.91
N ARG A 103 -1.94 12.69 2.10
CA ARG A 103 -3.00 11.92 2.78
C ARG A 103 -4.33 11.98 2.03
N GLY A 104 -4.67 13.15 1.46
CA GLY A 104 -5.82 13.32 0.57
C GLY A 104 -5.64 12.51 -0.73
N ALA A 105 -4.47 12.65 -1.38
CA ALA A 105 -4.13 11.87 -2.57
C ALA A 105 -4.18 10.35 -2.32
N LEU A 106 -3.79 9.86 -1.15
CA LEU A 106 -3.87 8.44 -0.79
C LEU A 106 -5.32 7.97 -0.61
N LEU A 107 -6.20 8.82 -0.06
CA LEU A 107 -7.63 8.52 0.05
C LEU A 107 -8.28 8.43 -1.34
N PHE A 108 -8.01 9.40 -2.21
CA PHE A 108 -8.45 9.37 -3.60
C PHE A 108 -7.88 8.17 -4.35
N MET A 109 -6.59 7.86 -4.17
CA MET A 109 -5.96 6.68 -4.77
C MET A 109 -6.66 5.38 -4.36
N ARG A 110 -6.97 5.20 -3.08
CA ARG A 110 -7.62 3.98 -2.58
C ARG A 110 -8.94 3.71 -3.31
N THR A 111 -9.66 4.77 -3.66
CA THR A 111 -11.04 4.67 -4.12
C THR A 111 -11.09 4.68 -5.63
N SER A 112 -10.15 5.38 -6.26
CA SER A 112 -9.77 5.20 -7.65
C SER A 112 -9.40 3.75 -7.97
N LEU A 113 -8.63 3.07 -7.13
CA LEU A 113 -8.24 1.66 -7.36
C LEU A 113 -9.41 0.66 -7.24
N ALA A 114 -10.52 1.05 -6.63
CA ALA A 114 -11.72 0.22 -6.52
C ALA A 114 -12.73 0.48 -7.65
N ALA A 115 -12.52 1.51 -8.47
CA ALA A 115 -13.43 1.91 -9.52
C ALA A 115 -13.08 1.21 -10.84
N GLU A 116 -14.04 0.48 -11.42
CA GLU A 116 -13.85 -0.26 -12.67
C GLU A 116 -13.57 0.69 -13.85
N GLU A 117 -14.15 1.89 -13.83
CA GLU A 117 -13.97 2.91 -14.86
C GLU A 117 -12.52 3.38 -14.99
N LEU A 118 -11.67 3.11 -13.99
CA LEU A 118 -10.27 3.49 -13.99
C LEU A 118 -9.31 2.37 -14.47
N LEU A 119 -9.80 1.14 -14.68
CA LEU A 119 -8.97 0.01 -15.15
C LEU A 119 -8.40 0.20 -16.55
N GLN A 120 -9.02 1.07 -17.35
CA GLN A 120 -8.61 1.40 -18.71
C GLN A 120 -7.41 2.36 -18.80
N PHE A 121 -7.02 2.99 -17.69
CA PHE A 121 -5.94 3.98 -17.67
C PHE A 121 -4.61 3.41 -17.18
N ALA A 122 -3.51 4.00 -17.62
CA ALA A 122 -2.19 3.61 -17.14
C ALA A 122 -2.03 3.97 -15.64
N PRO A 123 -1.29 3.17 -14.84
CA PRO A 123 -1.05 3.48 -13.42
C PRO A 123 -0.44 4.86 -13.17
N SER A 124 0.45 5.32 -14.07
CA SER A 124 1.07 6.65 -14.04
C SER A 124 0.06 7.78 -14.27
N GLN A 125 -0.95 7.54 -15.12
CA GLN A 125 -1.99 8.47 -15.47
C GLN A 125 -3.01 8.61 -14.35
N ILE A 126 -3.43 7.49 -13.75
CA ILE A 126 -4.28 7.47 -12.54
C ILE A 126 -3.60 8.24 -11.41
N ALA A 127 -2.32 7.98 -11.16
CA ALA A 127 -1.55 8.68 -10.13
C ALA A 127 -1.45 10.19 -10.37
N ALA A 128 -1.27 10.59 -11.63
CA ALA A 128 -1.22 12.00 -12.01
C ALA A 128 -2.58 12.68 -11.81
N ALA A 129 -3.66 12.02 -12.21
CA ALA A 129 -5.02 12.53 -12.09
C ALA A 129 -5.44 12.67 -10.62
N VAL A 130 -5.16 11.66 -9.80
CA VAL A 130 -5.35 11.69 -8.34
C VAL A 130 -4.60 12.86 -7.71
N LEU A 131 -3.33 13.05 -8.06
CA LEU A 131 -2.53 14.16 -7.53
C LEU A 131 -3.06 15.52 -7.98
N TYR A 132 -3.53 15.63 -9.23
CA TYR A 132 -4.15 16.86 -9.72
C TYR A 132 -5.45 17.19 -8.96
N CYS A 133 -6.34 16.21 -8.80
CA CYS A 133 -7.59 16.37 -8.07
C CYS A 133 -7.36 16.71 -6.58
N ASP A 134 -6.38 16.07 -5.94
CA ASP A 134 -6.00 16.36 -4.55
C ASP A 134 -5.47 17.79 -4.39
N ARG A 135 -4.61 18.24 -5.32
CA ARG A 135 -4.10 19.62 -5.34
C ARG A 135 -5.21 20.64 -5.59
N ALA A 136 -6.15 20.33 -6.49
CA ALA A 136 -7.32 21.17 -6.74
C ALA A 136 -8.23 21.27 -5.51
N HIS A 137 -8.48 20.14 -4.84
CA HIS A 137 -9.25 20.10 -3.60
C HIS A 137 -8.57 20.86 -2.46
N SER A 138 -7.24 20.82 -2.42
CA SER A 138 -6.41 21.51 -1.42
C SER A 138 -6.10 22.97 -1.77
N GLY A 139 -6.61 23.51 -2.89
CA GLY A 139 -6.35 24.88 -3.33
C GLY A 139 -4.89 25.19 -3.67
N CYS A 140 -4.10 24.18 -4.03
CA CYS A 140 -2.67 24.32 -4.31
C CYS A 140 -2.42 24.93 -5.71
N ILE A 141 -1.74 26.08 -5.77
CA ILE A 141 -1.38 26.74 -7.03
C ILE A 141 0.15 26.68 -7.23
N PRO A 142 0.65 26.31 -8.43
CA PRO A 142 -0.10 25.89 -9.61
C PRO A 142 -0.70 24.49 -9.45
N LEU A 143 -1.88 24.25 -10.02
CA LEU A 143 -2.55 22.94 -9.95
C LEU A 143 -1.68 21.83 -10.56
N TRP A 144 -1.05 22.12 -11.70
CA TRP A 144 -0.11 21.22 -12.38
C TRP A 144 1.28 21.89 -12.51
N PRO A 145 2.20 21.65 -11.55
CA PRO A 145 3.56 22.16 -11.61
C PRO A 145 4.36 21.65 -12.83
N THR A 146 5.26 22.48 -13.36
CA THR A 146 6.12 22.14 -14.50
C THR A 146 7.02 20.93 -14.25
N VAL A 147 7.39 20.65 -12.99
CA VAL A 147 8.14 19.44 -12.63
C VAL A 147 7.33 18.17 -12.89
N LEU A 148 6.01 18.19 -12.66
CA LEU A 148 5.14 17.05 -12.98
C LEU A 148 4.98 16.91 -14.49
N ALA A 149 4.75 18.02 -15.21
CA ALA A 149 4.68 18.00 -16.67
C ALA A 149 5.94 17.40 -17.32
N ARG A 150 7.13 17.78 -16.82
CA ARG A 150 8.40 17.20 -17.28
C ARG A 150 8.58 15.73 -16.91
N LEU A 151 8.08 15.31 -15.75
CA LEU A 151 8.23 13.94 -15.25
C LEU A 151 7.30 12.97 -15.97
N THR A 152 6.07 13.38 -16.25
CA THR A 152 5.04 12.51 -16.83
C THR A 152 4.88 12.69 -18.33
N GLY A 153 5.35 13.81 -18.88
CA GLY A 153 5.11 14.22 -20.26
C GLY A 153 3.75 14.87 -20.48
N TYR A 154 2.91 15.00 -19.44
CA TYR A 154 1.57 15.57 -19.58
C TYR A 154 1.62 17.11 -19.56
N ALA A 155 1.10 17.75 -20.61
CA ALA A 155 1.13 19.20 -20.74
C ALA A 155 0.25 19.90 -19.69
N GLY A 156 -0.81 19.24 -19.24
CA GLY A 156 -1.78 19.78 -18.30
C GLY A 156 -3.16 19.14 -18.51
N PRO A 157 -4.17 19.52 -17.70
CA PRO A 157 -5.52 18.94 -17.76
C PRO A 157 -6.24 19.19 -19.09
N ASP A 158 -5.73 20.08 -19.95
CA ASP A 158 -6.27 20.34 -21.29
C ASP A 158 -5.83 19.27 -22.32
N GLU A 159 -4.84 18.44 -21.99
CA GLU A 159 -4.42 17.33 -22.84
C GLU A 159 -5.50 16.23 -22.80
N PRO A 160 -6.09 15.81 -23.93
CA PRO A 160 -7.28 14.94 -23.93
C PRO A 160 -7.08 13.62 -23.16
N PHE A 161 -5.88 13.04 -23.30
CA PHE A 161 -5.54 11.80 -22.62
C PHE A 161 -5.51 11.99 -21.11
N PHE A 162 -4.85 13.03 -20.61
CA PHE A 162 -4.81 13.33 -19.19
C PHE A 162 -6.18 13.80 -18.65
N ALA A 163 -6.89 14.64 -19.41
CA ALA A 163 -8.22 15.14 -19.09
C ALA A 163 -9.21 14.02 -18.76
N SER A 164 -9.27 12.98 -19.61
CA SER A 164 -10.19 11.86 -19.42
C SER A 164 -9.98 11.11 -18.10
N ALA A 165 -8.72 10.98 -17.65
CA ALA A 165 -8.40 10.36 -16.37
C ALA A 165 -8.72 11.29 -15.19
N VAL A 166 -8.50 12.60 -15.34
CA VAL A 166 -8.89 13.62 -14.36
C VAL A 166 -10.40 13.61 -14.15
N ASP A 167 -11.18 13.57 -15.23
CA ASP A 167 -12.64 13.49 -15.17
C ASP A 167 -13.09 12.22 -14.45
N ALA A 168 -12.56 11.06 -14.83
CA ALA A 168 -12.90 9.78 -14.18
C ALA A 168 -12.57 9.79 -12.68
N VAL A 169 -11.39 10.27 -12.29
CA VAL A 169 -11.00 10.38 -10.87
C VAL A 169 -11.88 11.40 -10.13
N SER A 170 -12.21 12.52 -10.75
CA SER A 170 -13.06 13.55 -10.13
C SER A 170 -14.47 13.03 -9.83
N VAL A 171 -15.05 12.22 -10.72
CA VAL A 171 -16.33 11.56 -10.51
C VAL A 171 -16.26 10.59 -9.34
N VAL A 172 -15.20 9.78 -9.28
CA VAL A 172 -14.98 8.84 -8.17
C VAL A 172 -14.81 9.59 -6.84
N ALA A 173 -14.03 10.67 -6.82
CA ALA A 173 -13.84 11.53 -5.66
C ALA A 173 -15.15 12.21 -5.21
N ALA A 174 -15.98 12.66 -6.14
CA ALA A 174 -17.28 13.27 -5.85
C ALA A 174 -18.27 12.28 -5.22
N ARG A 175 -18.30 11.02 -5.70
CA ARG A 175 -19.08 9.93 -5.07
C ARG A 175 -18.69 9.75 -3.60
N GLN A 176 -17.42 9.98 -3.27
CA GLN A 176 -16.95 9.92 -1.87
C GLN A 176 -17.36 11.11 -1.04
N GLY A 177 -17.36 12.33 -1.59
CA GLY A 177 -17.87 13.52 -0.89
C GLY A 177 -19.34 13.37 -0.51
N GLY A 178 -20.14 12.74 -1.38
CA GLY A 178 -21.53 12.36 -1.08
C GLY A 178 -21.65 11.24 -0.03
N GLN A 179 -20.79 10.21 -0.08
CA GLN A 179 -20.82 9.12 0.89
C GLN A 179 -20.23 9.49 2.26
N ALA A 180 -19.24 10.38 2.34
CA ALA A 180 -18.68 10.90 3.57
C ALA A 180 -19.69 11.76 4.36
N MET A 181 -20.69 12.33 3.67
CA MET A 181 -21.80 13.06 4.29
C MET A 181 -22.95 12.14 4.76
N MET A 182 -22.99 10.88 4.28
CA MET A 182 -23.98 9.86 4.64
C MET A 182 -23.46 8.77 5.59
N SER A 183 -22.16 8.78 5.92
CA SER A 183 -21.59 7.93 6.96
C SER A 183 -21.29 8.78 8.19
N PRO A 184 -21.98 8.59 9.34
CA PRO A 184 -21.60 9.28 10.55
C PRO A 184 -20.19 8.82 10.91
N VAL A 185 -19.22 9.74 10.81
CA VAL A 185 -17.93 9.63 11.47
C VAL A 185 -18.24 9.43 12.95
N SER A 186 -18.17 8.18 13.41
CA SER A 186 -18.26 7.90 14.83
C SER A 186 -17.09 8.63 15.49
N PRO A 187 -17.33 9.61 16.37
CA PRO A 187 -16.23 10.23 17.09
C PRO A 187 -15.63 9.12 17.95
N LEU A 188 -14.36 8.79 17.67
CA LEU A 188 -13.53 8.06 18.62
C LEU A 188 -13.64 8.80 19.94
N GLN A 189 -14.30 8.15 20.90
CA GLN A 189 -14.35 8.57 22.28
C GLN A 189 -12.92 8.65 22.79
N ASN A 190 -12.36 9.85 22.83
CA ASN A 190 -11.34 10.19 23.80
C ASN A 190 -11.99 9.99 25.17
N SER A 191 -11.57 8.95 25.87
CA SER A 191 -11.78 8.81 27.30
C SER A 191 -10.41 8.55 27.90
N PHE A 192 -9.93 9.58 28.60
CA PHE A 192 -8.89 9.66 29.64
C PHE A 192 -7.78 8.59 29.66
#